data_AF-E4Z3T5-F1
#
_entry.id   AF-E4Z3T5-F1
#
_cell.length_a   1.000
_cell.length_b   1.000
_cell.length_c   1.000
_cell.angle_alpha   90.00
_cell.angle_beta   90.00
_cell.angle_gamma   90.00
#
_symmetry.space_group_name_H-M   'P 1'
#
loop_
_entity.id
_entity.type
_entity.pdbx_description
1 polymer ?
#
loop_
_entity_poly.entity_id
_entity_poly.type
_entity_poly.pdbx_seq_one_letter_code
_entity_poly.pdbx_strand_id
1 'polypeptide(L)'
;MTIGARVFCLIGVCSAVWPLVLAAVSPVVFLGYEYMACHTFECCNSRWIKRNETELRERLRENIYGQPFATRILLNAVGNRWSDPNQEYDKPLVMMLHGPTGVGKNYITRTLANSMFTEGTNSVFIHYLTSAVHFTSDDNIKTHISQLQSWIE
;
A
#
# COMPACT_ATOMS: atom_id res chain seq x y z
N MET A 1 3.48 -15.01 -3.70
CA MET A 1 2.78 -15.09 -5.01
C MET A 1 3.35 -14.00 -5.93
N THR A 2 3.64 -14.34 -7.18
CA THR A 2 4.60 -13.70 -8.11
C THR A 2 4.47 -12.18 -8.29
N ILE A 3 5.43 -11.42 -7.76
CA ILE A 3 5.63 -9.97 -8.02
C ILE A 3 6.00 -9.69 -9.49
N GLY A 4 6.62 -10.67 -10.16
CA GLY A 4 7.09 -10.55 -11.54
C GLY A 4 6.00 -10.32 -12.61
N ALA A 5 4.71 -10.42 -12.25
CA ALA A 5 3.63 -10.14 -13.21
C ALA A 5 3.29 -8.64 -13.32
N ARG A 6 3.54 -7.84 -12.27
CA ARG A 6 3.06 -6.45 -12.21
C ARG A 6 4.12 -5.42 -12.61
N VAL A 7 5.38 -5.63 -12.24
CA VAL A 7 6.48 -4.76 -12.70
C VAL A 7 6.60 -4.82 -14.22
N PHE A 8 6.36 -5.98 -14.81
CA PHE A 8 6.46 -6.19 -16.26
C PHE A 8 5.37 -5.54 -17.11
N CYS A 9 4.22 -5.22 -16.52
CA CYS A 9 3.13 -4.60 -17.28
C CYS A 9 3.29 -3.07 -17.41
N LEU A 10 4.09 -2.43 -16.54
CA LEU A 10 4.33 -0.98 -16.59
C LEU A 10 5.23 -0.54 -17.76
N ILE A 11 5.96 -1.46 -18.38
CA ILE A 11 6.84 -1.17 -19.54
C ILE A 11 6.10 -1.37 -20.88
N GLY A 12 4.77 -1.57 -20.87
CA GLY A 12 3.96 -1.51 -22.09
C GLY A 12 4.17 -2.65 -23.10
N VAL A 13 4.79 -3.77 -22.71
CA VAL A 13 4.93 -4.95 -23.58
C VAL A 13 4.16 -6.13 -23.01
N CYS A 14 2.83 -6.04 -23.06
CA CYS A 14 1.92 -7.16 -22.85
C CYS A 14 1.52 -7.76 -24.21
N SER A 15 2.48 -8.34 -24.92
CA SER A 15 2.20 -9.10 -26.15
C SER A 15 2.97 -10.42 -26.14
N ALA A 16 2.45 -11.40 -26.89
CA ALA A 16 2.79 -12.83 -26.91
C ALA A 16 4.26 -13.22 -27.20
N VAL A 17 5.19 -12.28 -27.11
CA VAL A 17 6.63 -12.42 -27.31
C VAL A 17 7.34 -12.88 -26.02
N TRP A 18 6.65 -12.89 -24.87
CA TRP A 18 7.18 -13.31 -23.57
C TRP A 18 7.96 -14.63 -23.57
N PRO A 19 7.51 -15.72 -24.23
CA PRO A 19 8.25 -16.98 -24.25
C PRO A 19 9.55 -16.89 -25.06
N LEU A 20 9.60 -16.01 -26.06
CA LEU A 20 10.77 -15.83 -26.94
C LEU A 20 11.84 -14.98 -26.27
N VAL A 21 11.46 -13.97 -25.49
CA VAL A 21 12.40 -13.14 -24.73
C VAL A 21 13.06 -13.95 -23.61
N LEU A 22 12.31 -14.82 -22.92
CA LEU A 22 12.88 -15.74 -21.91
C LEU A 22 13.86 -16.76 -22.49
N ALA A 23 13.71 -17.15 -23.76
CA ALA A 23 14.65 -18.04 -24.43
C ALA A 23 15.95 -17.34 -24.87
N ALA A 24 15.90 -16.03 -25.11
CA ALA A 24 17.03 -15.22 -25.59
C ALA A 24 17.80 -14.53 -24.44
N VAL A 25 17.18 -14.33 -23.29
CA VAL A 25 17.75 -13.61 -22.15
C VAL A 25 18.13 -14.62 -21.07
N SER A 26 19.40 -14.67 -20.70
CA SER A 26 19.86 -15.50 -19.59
C SER A 26 19.04 -15.20 -18.32
N PRO A 27 18.62 -16.22 -17.54
CA PRO A 27 17.95 -16.02 -16.26
C PRO A 27 18.69 -15.05 -15.33
N VAL A 28 20.02 -14.98 -15.45
CA VAL A 28 20.87 -14.03 -14.70
C VAL A 28 20.59 -12.57 -15.09
N VAL A 29 20.40 -12.29 -16.38
CA VAL A 29 20.11 -10.95 -16.87
C VAL A 29 18.69 -10.53 -16.46
N PHE A 30 17.73 -11.45 -16.49
CA PHE A 30 16.36 -11.20 -16.03
C PHE A 30 16.29 -10.90 -14.53
N LEU A 31 16.94 -11.72 -13.71
CA LEU A 31 17.04 -11.49 -12.26
C LEU A 31 17.81 -10.19 -11.94
N GLY A 32 18.87 -9.89 -12.71
CA GLY A 32 19.61 -8.64 -12.59
C GLY A 32 18.77 -7.41 -12.93
N TYR A 33 17.91 -7.49 -13.94
CA TYR A 33 16.98 -6.42 -14.32
C TYR A 33 15.94 -6.15 -13.24
N GLU A 34 15.25 -7.19 -12.75
CA GLU A 34 14.27 -7.08 -11.66
C GLU A 34 14.90 -6.48 -10.39
N TYR A 35 16.11 -6.94 -10.03
CA TYR A 35 16.84 -6.41 -8.88
C TYR A 35 17.18 -4.92 -9.04
N MET A 36 17.62 -4.50 -10.23
CA MET A 36 17.88 -3.10 -10.53
C MET A 36 16.59 -2.26 -10.57
N ALA A 37 15.50 -2.78 -11.12
CA ALA A 37 14.21 -2.12 -11.15
C ALA A 37 13.68 -1.86 -9.73
N CYS A 38 13.80 -2.83 -8.82
CA CYS A 38 13.43 -2.65 -7.40
C CYS A 38 14.38 -1.74 -6.61
N HIS A 39 15.46 -1.26 -7.23
CA HIS A 39 16.30 -0.20 -6.69
C HIS A 39 15.79 1.19 -7.05
N THR A 40 15.10 1.33 -8.19
CA THR A 40 14.58 2.61 -8.67
C THR A 40 13.08 2.77 -8.39
N PHE A 41 12.33 1.68 -8.42
CA PHE A 41 10.88 1.65 -8.22
C PHE A 41 10.50 0.88 -6.96
N GLU A 42 9.34 1.24 -6.42
CA GLU A 42 8.78 0.59 -5.24
C GLU A 42 8.43 -0.87 -5.51
N CYS A 43 8.96 -1.74 -4.66
CA CYS A 43 8.73 -3.18 -4.70
C CYS A 43 8.35 -3.71 -3.32
N CYS A 44 7.72 -4.88 -3.27
CA CYS A 44 7.39 -5.55 -2.01
C CYS A 44 8.64 -6.18 -1.38
N ASN A 45 9.44 -5.36 -0.69
CA ASN A 45 10.63 -5.76 0.04
C ASN A 45 10.87 -4.82 1.25
N SER A 46 11.86 -5.15 2.07
CA SER A 46 12.19 -4.38 3.29
C SER A 46 12.77 -2.98 3.02
N ARG A 47 13.16 -2.65 1.78
CA ARG A 47 13.61 -1.29 1.41
C ARG A 47 12.44 -0.32 1.32
N TRP A 48 11.32 -0.75 0.76
CA TRP A 48 10.14 0.10 0.53
C TRP A 48 9.06 -0.07 1.59
N ILE A 49 9.00 -1.25 2.23
CA ILE A 49 8.04 -1.57 3.30
C ILE A 49 8.80 -1.66 4.63
N LYS A 50 8.75 -0.59 5.43
CA LYS A 50 9.54 -0.44 6.65
C LYS A 50 8.85 -0.92 7.94
N ARG A 51 7.52 -0.80 8.05
CA ARG A 51 6.73 -1.20 9.24
C ARG A 51 7.31 -0.68 10.56
N ASN A 52 7.62 0.62 10.62
CA ASN A 52 8.28 1.24 11.78
C ASN A 52 7.25 1.57 12.88
N GLU A 53 7.06 0.64 13.82
CA GLU A 53 6.11 0.81 14.94
C GLU A 53 6.52 1.94 15.89
N THR A 54 7.82 2.12 16.13
CA THR A 54 8.34 3.18 17.01
C THR A 54 7.99 4.55 16.45
N GLU A 55 8.25 4.77 15.15
CA GLU A 55 7.89 6.01 14.46
C GLU A 55 6.38 6.26 14.51
N LEU A 56 5.56 5.23 14.29
CA LEU A 56 4.10 5.35 14.39
C LEU A 56 3.67 5.79 15.79
N ARG A 57 4.20 5.15 16.83
CA ARG A 57 3.89 5.42 18.23
C ARG A 57 4.29 6.84 18.63
N GLU A 58 5.49 7.27 18.28
CA GLU A 58 6.00 8.61 18.60
C GLU A 58 5.17 9.69 17.91
N ARG A 59 4.94 9.56 16.59
CA ARG A 59 4.16 10.54 15.83
C ARG A 59 2.73 10.67 16.34
N LEU A 60 2.09 9.55 16.70
CA LEU A 60 0.75 9.58 17.29
C LEU A 60 0.76 10.23 18.66
N ARG A 61 1.77 9.95 19.50
CA ARG A 61 1.88 10.54 20.84
C ARG A 61 2.09 12.05 20.80
N GLU A 62 2.89 12.53 19.85
CA GLU A 62 3.31 13.93 19.77
C GLU A 62 2.30 14.83 19.05
N ASN A 63 1.50 14.26 18.13
CA ASN A 63 0.67 15.07 17.23
C ASN A 63 -0.82 14.80 17.34
N ILE A 64 -1.26 13.72 18.01
CA ILE A 64 -2.66 13.42 18.23
C ILE A 64 -3.03 13.68 19.69
N TYR A 65 -3.83 14.71 19.90
CA TYR A 65 -4.28 15.15 21.22
C TYR A 65 -5.69 14.65 21.51
N GLY A 66 -5.95 14.25 22.75
CA GLY A 66 -7.29 13.89 23.21
C GLY A 66 -7.87 12.59 22.63
N GLN A 67 -7.07 11.77 21.94
CA GLN A 67 -7.51 10.50 21.33
C GLN A 67 -6.74 9.27 21.84
N PRO A 68 -6.58 9.07 23.18
CA PRO A 68 -5.75 7.98 23.71
C PRO A 68 -6.30 6.58 23.39
N PHE A 69 -7.61 6.44 23.22
CA PHE A 69 -8.24 5.16 22.88
C PHE A 69 -8.00 4.77 21.42
N ALA A 70 -8.18 5.73 20.50
CA ALA A 70 -7.95 5.50 19.08
C ALA A 70 -6.49 5.15 18.78
N THR A 71 -5.54 5.88 19.39
CA THR A 71 -4.11 5.60 19.21
C THR A 71 -3.70 4.25 19.81
N ARG A 72 -4.24 3.88 20.98
CA ARG A 72 -3.97 2.57 21.61
C ARG A 72 -4.50 1.40 20.77
N ILE A 73 -5.75 1.48 20.29
CA ILE A 73 -6.33 0.42 19.46
C ILE A 73 -5.54 0.28 18.16
N LEU A 74 -5.22 1.40 17.51
CA LEU A 74 -4.45 1.40 16.28
C LEU A 74 -3.08 0.74 16.47
N LEU A 75 -2.33 1.17 17.49
CA LEU A 75 -1.01 0.62 17.77
C LEU A 75 -1.06 -0.88 18.07
N ASN A 76 -2.06 -1.34 18.81
CA ASN A 76 -2.23 -2.77 19.06
C ASN A 76 -2.58 -3.54 17.79
N ALA A 77 -3.54 -3.06 16.99
CA ALA A 77 -3.98 -3.74 15.78
C ALA A 77 -2.87 -3.81 14.72
N VAL A 78 -2.15 -2.71 14.53
CA VAL A 78 -1.05 -2.61 13.57
C VAL A 78 0.20 -3.33 14.07
N GLY A 79 0.56 -3.17 15.34
CA GLY A 79 1.70 -3.87 15.95
C GLY A 79 1.54 -5.39 15.87
N ASN A 80 0.34 -5.91 16.20
CA ASN A 80 0.04 -7.34 16.01
C ASN A 80 0.22 -7.76 14.54
N ARG A 81 -0.24 -6.94 13.59
CA ARG A 81 -0.09 -7.21 12.15
C ARG A 81 1.37 -7.17 11.68
N TRP A 82 2.21 -6.35 12.29
CA TRP A 82 3.63 -6.18 11.93
C TRP A 82 4.57 -7.13 12.68
N SER A 83 4.08 -7.81 13.72
CA SER A 83 4.89 -8.64 14.61
C SER A 83 5.66 -9.76 13.92
N ASP A 84 5.03 -10.46 12.97
CA ASP A 84 5.69 -11.45 12.10
C ASP A 84 5.64 -10.98 10.63
N PRO A 85 6.78 -10.59 10.05
CA PRO A 85 6.84 -10.13 8.67
C PRO A 85 6.64 -11.24 7.63
N ASN A 86 6.78 -12.51 8.03
CA ASN A 86 6.62 -13.69 7.18
C ASN A 86 5.24 -14.35 7.32
N GLN A 87 4.44 -13.91 8.30
CA GLN A 87 3.10 -14.43 8.50
C GLN A 87 2.17 -13.95 7.39
N GLU A 88 1.55 -14.92 6.71
CA GLU A 88 0.42 -14.66 5.82
C GLU A 88 -0.87 -14.59 6.66
N TYR A 89 -1.72 -13.61 6.34
CA TYR A 89 -2.98 -13.41 7.05
C TYR A 89 -4.14 -13.71 6.10
N ASP A 90 -5.01 -14.64 6.50
CA ASP A 90 -6.20 -15.00 5.72
C ASP A 90 -7.20 -13.84 5.53
N LYS A 91 -7.08 -12.78 6.34
CA LYS A 91 -8.01 -11.64 6.34
C LYS A 91 -7.29 -10.28 6.42
N PRO A 92 -7.75 -9.28 5.64
CA PRO A 92 -7.21 -7.92 5.73
C PRO A 92 -7.55 -7.27 7.08
N LEU A 93 -6.69 -6.35 7.51
CA LEU A 93 -7.00 -5.49 8.65
C LEU A 93 -7.93 -4.38 8.18
N VAL A 94 -9.14 -4.33 8.73
CA VAL A 94 -10.13 -3.28 8.43
C VAL A 94 -10.31 -2.40 9.66
N MET A 95 -10.23 -1.09 9.48
CA MET A 95 -10.41 -0.11 10.55
C MET A 95 -11.42 0.96 10.12
N MET A 96 -12.31 1.32 11.03
CA MET A 96 -13.32 2.36 10.82
C MET A 96 -13.10 3.49 11.83
N LEU A 97 -12.80 4.69 11.34
CA LEU A 97 -12.59 5.87 12.17
C LEU A 97 -13.82 6.77 12.07
N HIS A 98 -14.57 6.88 13.16
CA HIS A 98 -15.75 7.75 13.27
C HIS A 98 -15.50 8.93 14.22
N GLY A 99 -16.25 10.02 14.03
CA GLY A 99 -16.19 11.20 14.90
C GLY A 99 -16.32 12.53 14.13
N PRO A 100 -16.27 13.67 14.82
CA PRO A 100 -16.38 15.01 14.20
C PRO A 100 -15.25 15.30 13.20
N THR A 101 -15.45 16.29 12.33
CA THR A 101 -14.38 16.80 11.46
C THR A 101 -13.29 17.49 12.30
N GLY A 102 -12.06 17.55 11.79
CA GLY A 102 -10.93 18.21 12.48
C GLY A 102 -10.26 17.44 13.62
N VAL A 103 -10.81 16.31 14.09
CA VAL A 103 -10.24 15.54 15.24
C VAL A 103 -9.04 14.63 14.91
N GLY A 104 -8.48 14.74 13.69
CA GLY A 104 -7.27 14.01 13.31
C GLY A 104 -7.45 12.63 12.65
N LYS A 105 -8.66 12.22 12.26
CA LYS A 105 -8.88 10.92 11.57
C LYS A 105 -7.98 10.73 10.33
N ASN A 106 -7.91 11.73 9.46
CA ASN A 106 -7.05 11.69 8.26
C ASN A 106 -5.55 11.81 8.62
N TYR A 107 -5.23 12.45 9.75
CA TYR A 107 -3.85 12.53 10.21
C TYR A 107 -3.37 11.13 10.64
N ILE A 108 -4.20 10.41 11.40
CA ILE A 108 -3.90 9.05 11.84
C ILE A 108 -3.60 8.14 10.65
N THR A 109 -4.42 8.15 9.61
CA THR A 109 -4.22 7.29 8.43
C THR A 109 -2.97 7.66 7.64
N ARG A 110 -2.68 8.97 7.49
CA ARG A 110 -1.43 9.43 6.84
C ARG A 110 -0.19 9.07 7.65
N THR A 111 -0.24 9.20 8.97
CA THR A 111 0.86 8.81 9.87
C THR A 111 1.11 7.31 9.81
N LEU A 112 0.05 6.49 9.70
CA LEU A 112 0.19 5.05 9.48
C LEU A 112 0.90 4.76 8.15
N ALA A 113 0.46 5.36 7.04
CA ALA A 113 1.10 5.19 5.74
C ALA A 113 2.58 5.59 5.77
N ASN A 114 2.87 6.76 6.35
CA ASN A 114 4.22 7.28 6.52
C ASN A 114 5.10 6.39 7.40
N SER A 115 4.54 5.62 8.32
CA SER A 115 5.29 4.69 9.18
C SER A 115 5.40 3.29 8.56
N MET A 116 4.55 2.96 7.59
CA MET A 116 4.52 1.66 6.93
C MET A 116 5.40 1.60 5.68
N PHE A 117 5.38 2.66 4.86
CA PHE A 117 6.06 2.73 3.56
C PHE A 117 7.15 3.81 3.56
N THR A 118 8.21 3.60 2.80
CA THR A 118 9.32 4.55 2.67
C THR A 118 8.87 5.84 1.98
N GLU A 119 8.07 5.75 0.92
CA GLU A 119 7.45 6.91 0.24
C GLU A 119 6.19 7.43 0.96
N GLY A 120 5.82 6.79 2.08
CA GLY A 120 4.69 7.18 2.91
C GLY A 120 3.38 7.28 2.15
N THR A 121 2.72 8.44 2.21
CA THR A 121 1.44 8.66 1.52
C THR A 121 1.54 8.66 0.00
N ASN A 122 2.73 8.82 -0.57
CA ASN A 122 2.95 8.83 -2.01
C ASN A 122 3.31 7.45 -2.56
N SER A 123 3.37 6.44 -1.70
CA SER A 123 3.67 5.08 -2.11
C SER A 123 2.62 4.54 -3.08
N VAL A 124 3.06 3.79 -4.09
CA VAL A 124 2.21 3.10 -5.08
C VAL A 124 1.28 2.09 -4.42
N PHE A 125 1.59 1.64 -3.20
CA PHE A 125 0.76 0.72 -2.41
C PHE A 125 -0.37 1.43 -1.66
N ILE A 126 -0.42 2.76 -1.65
CA ILE A 126 -1.41 3.56 -0.94
C ILE A 126 -2.38 4.20 -1.93
N HIS A 127 -3.66 3.90 -1.78
CA HIS A 127 -4.74 4.48 -2.57
C HIS A 127 -5.64 5.36 -1.70
N TYR A 128 -5.73 6.65 -2.03
CA TYR A 128 -6.65 7.58 -1.37
C TYR A 128 -7.90 7.78 -2.20
N LEU A 129 -9.03 7.32 -1.67
CA LEU A 129 -10.32 7.46 -2.32
C LEU A 129 -11.22 8.34 -1.46
N THR A 130 -11.82 9.35 -2.08
CA THR A 130 -12.75 10.28 -1.45
C THR A 130 -14.03 10.30 -2.28
N SER A 131 -15.17 10.07 -1.64
CA SER A 131 -16.48 10.04 -2.29
C SER A 131 -16.78 11.31 -3.08
N ALA A 132 -16.55 12.47 -2.49
CA ALA A 132 -16.80 13.77 -3.12
C ALA A 132 -15.97 14.03 -4.40
N VAL A 133 -14.90 13.27 -4.65
CA VAL A 133 -14.03 13.45 -5.83
C VAL A 133 -14.22 12.30 -6.82
N HIS A 134 -14.29 11.07 -6.33
CA HIS A 134 -14.26 9.87 -7.17
C HIS A 134 -15.65 9.32 -7.49
N PHE A 135 -16.67 9.70 -6.70
CA PHE A 135 -18.01 9.14 -6.73
C PHE A 135 -19.05 10.27 -6.67
N THR A 136 -19.03 11.18 -7.65
CA THR A 136 -19.83 12.41 -7.66
C THR A 136 -21.24 12.26 -8.22
N SER A 137 -21.51 11.22 -9.02
CA SER A 137 -22.84 10.96 -9.59
C SER A 137 -23.31 9.55 -9.26
N ASP A 138 -24.57 9.41 -8.86
CA ASP A 138 -25.19 8.11 -8.55
C ASP A 138 -25.60 7.33 -9.80
N ASP A 139 -25.53 7.94 -10.98
CA ASP A 139 -26.15 7.43 -12.21
C ASP A 139 -25.51 6.14 -12.74
N ASN A 140 -24.36 5.69 -12.21
CA ASN A 140 -23.74 4.46 -12.68
C ASN A 140 -22.87 3.72 -11.63
N ILE A 141 -23.52 3.21 -10.58
CA ILE A 141 -22.88 2.38 -9.53
C ILE A 141 -22.02 1.25 -10.12
N LYS A 142 -22.48 0.60 -11.20
CA LYS A 142 -21.73 -0.50 -11.85
C LYS A 142 -20.36 -0.04 -12.35
N THR A 143 -20.31 1.13 -12.99
CA THR A 143 -19.05 1.73 -13.46
C THR A 143 -18.12 2.07 -12.31
N HIS A 144 -18.65 2.63 -11.21
CA HIS A 144 -17.86 2.95 -10.03
C HIS A 144 -17.25 1.70 -9.37
N ILE A 145 -17.99 0.58 -9.32
CA ILE A 145 -17.47 -0.70 -8.81
C ILE A 145 -16.32 -1.20 -9.71
N SER A 146 -16.51 -1.20 -11.04
CA SER A 146 -15.45 -1.62 -11.96
C SER A 146 -14.21 -0.73 -11.87
N GLN A 147 -14.39 0.59 -11.77
CA GLN A 147 -13.29 1.54 -11.60
C GLN A 147 -12.53 1.30 -10.30
N LEU A 148 -13.25 1.13 -9.18
CA LEU A 148 -12.66 0.86 -7.87
C LEU A 148 -11.80 -0.42 -7.90
N GLN A 149 -12.30 -1.48 -8.52
CA GLN A 149 -11.55 -2.73 -8.69
C GLN A 149 -10.26 -2.49 -9.49
N SER A 150 -10.35 -1.76 -10.62
CA SER A 150 -9.18 -1.47 -11.46
C SER A 150 -8.11 -0.59 -10.82
N TRP A 151 -8.44 0.18 -9.78
CA TRP A 151 -7.47 1.02 -9.06
C TRP A 151 -6.72 0.29 -7.96
N ILE A 152 -7.33 -0.76 -7.40
CA ILE A 152 -6.76 -1.55 -6.29
C ILE A 152 -6.00 -2.76 -6.86
N GLU A 153 -6.41 -3.25 -8.02
CA GLU A 153 -5.66 -4.23 -8.82
C GLU A 153 -4.40 -3.58 -9.38
#